data_AF-A0A964KZJ2-F1
#
_entry.id   AF-A0A964KZJ2-F1
#
_cell.length_a   1.000
_cell.length_b   1.000
_cell.length_c   1.000
_cell.angle_alpha   90.00
_cell.angle_beta   90.00
_cell.angle_gamma   90.00
#
_symmetry.space_group_name_H-M   'P 1'
#
loop_
_entity.id
_entity.type
_entity.pdbx_description
1 polymer ?
#
loop_
_entity_poly.entity_id
_entity_poly.type
_entity_poly.pdbx_seq_one_letter_code
_entity_poly.pdbx_strand_id
1 'polypeptide(L)'
;MKKLFSLIVLLVNILQAQVGIGTSSPAATSVLDLTSTTKGMLVPRMTETQKSAISSPATGLLIYQTDGTTGFYYYTGSAWT
;
A
#
# COMPACT_ATOMS: atom_id res chain seq x y z
N MET A 1 -18.32 -11.16 -38.52
CA MET A 1 -16.99 -11.23 -37.89
C MET A 1 -16.55 -9.93 -37.23
N LYS A 2 -16.64 -8.75 -37.89
CA LYS A 2 -16.27 -7.44 -37.29
C LYS A 2 -17.04 -7.09 -36.00
N LYS A 3 -18.35 -7.38 -35.93
CA LYS A 3 -19.17 -7.17 -34.71
C LYS A 3 -18.78 -8.09 -33.55
N LEU A 4 -18.29 -9.30 -33.83
CA LEU A 4 -17.81 -10.24 -32.82
C LEU A 4 -16.44 -9.79 -32.27
N PHE A 5 -15.58 -9.24 -33.14
CA PHE A 5 -14.32 -8.64 -32.74
C PHE A 5 -14.52 -7.40 -31.85
N SER A 6 -15.44 -6.50 -32.19
CA SER A 6 -15.79 -5.36 -31.32
C SER A 6 -16.37 -5.78 -29.96
N LEU A 7 -17.14 -6.87 -29.90
CA LEU A 7 -17.69 -7.38 -28.64
C LEU A 7 -16.59 -7.95 -27.72
N ILE A 8 -15.62 -8.66 -28.29
CA ILE A 8 -14.43 -9.17 -27.58
C ILE A 8 -13.56 -8.01 -27.06
N VAL A 9 -13.37 -6.96 -27.86
CA VAL A 9 -12.62 -5.76 -27.45
C VAL A 9 -13.33 -4.98 -26.33
N LEU A 10 -14.67 -4.99 -26.27
CA LEU A 10 -15.42 -4.36 -25.18
C LEU A 10 -15.30 -5.14 -23.86
N LEU A 11 -15.18 -6.47 -23.92
CA LEU A 11 -15.06 -7.37 -22.76
C LEU A 11 -13.67 -7.36 -22.09
N VAL A 12 -12.61 -6.92 -22.77
CA VAL A 12 -11.24 -6.91 -22.22
C VAL A 12 -10.89 -5.64 -21.41
N ASN A 13 -11.76 -4.62 -21.37
CA ASN A 13 -11.51 -3.36 -20.66
C ASN A 13 -11.77 -3.43 -19.13
N ILE A 14 -12.04 -4.62 -18.58
CA ILE A 14 -12.39 -4.79 -17.15
C ILE A 14 -11.26 -5.42 -16.32
N LEU A 15 -10.07 -5.61 -16.90
CA LEU A 15 -8.93 -6.15 -16.16
C LEU A 15 -8.33 -5.07 -15.23
N GLN A 16 -8.87 -5.00 -14.02
CA GLN A 16 -8.31 -4.23 -12.90
C GLN A 16 -7.02 -4.92 -12.44
N ALA A 17 -5.87 -4.29 -12.65
CA ALA A 17 -4.58 -4.78 -12.14
C ALA A 17 -4.44 -4.43 -10.64
N GLN A 18 -5.11 -5.19 -9.78
CA GLN A 18 -4.93 -5.11 -8.32
C GLN A 18 -3.78 -6.04 -7.90
N VAL A 19 -2.89 -5.54 -7.05
CA VAL A 19 -1.75 -6.32 -6.56
C VAL A 19 -2.17 -7.01 -5.26
N GLY A 20 -2.61 -8.26 -5.37
CA GLY A 20 -2.75 -9.18 -4.25
C GLY A 20 -1.46 -9.96 -4.03
N ILE A 21 -0.98 -10.04 -2.78
CA ILE A 21 0.14 -10.92 -2.42
C ILE A 21 -0.34 -11.88 -1.33
N GLY A 22 -0.36 -13.17 -1.66
CA GLY A 22 -0.90 -14.20 -0.78
C GLY A 22 -2.43 -14.32 -0.80
N THR A 23 -3.12 -13.56 -1.66
CA THR A 23 -4.57 -13.70 -1.91
C THR A 23 -4.87 -13.63 -3.42
N SER A 24 -5.81 -14.46 -3.88
CA SER A 24 -6.34 -14.44 -5.27
C SER A 24 -7.59 -13.58 -5.42
N SER A 25 -8.13 -13.07 -4.31
CA SER A 25 -9.29 -12.19 -4.28
C SER A 25 -9.01 -10.99 -3.37
N PRO A 26 -8.20 -10.02 -3.82
CA PRO A 26 -7.97 -8.79 -3.08
C PRO A 26 -9.29 -8.07 -2.80
N ALA A 27 -9.36 -7.35 -1.68
CA ALA A 27 -10.49 -6.48 -1.42
C ALA A 27 -10.61 -5.40 -2.50
N ALA A 28 -11.81 -5.20 -3.04
CA ALA A 28 -12.06 -4.25 -4.15
C ALA A 28 -11.74 -2.78 -3.80
N THR A 29 -11.64 -2.44 -2.52
CA THR A 29 -11.28 -1.11 -2.02
C THR A 29 -9.80 -0.98 -1.68
N SER A 30 -8.99 -2.00 -1.96
CA SER A 30 -7.56 -2.02 -1.65
C SER A 30 -6.72 -1.89 -2.91
N VAL A 31 -5.66 -1.07 -2.83
CA VAL A 31 -4.62 -1.02 -3.87
C VAL A 31 -3.59 -2.15 -3.67
N LEU A 32 -3.39 -2.57 -2.40
CA LEU A 32 -2.53 -3.67 -1.99
C LEU A 32 -3.25 -4.49 -0.91
N ASP A 33 -3.42 -5.79 -1.15
CA ASP A 33 -3.96 -6.74 -0.17
C ASP A 33 -2.92 -7.82 0.12
N LEU A 34 -2.52 -7.94 1.38
CA LEU A 34 -1.53 -8.91 1.85
C LEU A 34 -2.21 -9.90 2.80
N THR A 35 -2.21 -11.18 2.42
CA THR A 35 -2.69 -12.25 3.31
C THR A 35 -1.56 -13.22 3.62
N SER A 36 -1.28 -13.44 4.90
CA SER A 36 -0.38 -14.48 5.38
C SER A 36 -0.67 -14.81 6.83
N THR A 37 -0.52 -16.08 7.21
CA THR A 37 -0.62 -16.54 8.60
C THR A 37 0.74 -16.65 9.29
N THR A 38 1.84 -16.51 8.54
CA THR A 38 3.21 -16.75 9.03
C THR A 38 4.20 -15.63 8.76
N LYS A 39 3.85 -14.67 7.88
CA LYS A 39 4.70 -13.54 7.50
C LYS A 39 3.93 -12.23 7.63
N GLY A 40 4.65 -11.13 7.84
CA GLY A 40 4.10 -9.78 7.89
C GLY A 40 4.73 -8.86 6.84
N MET A 41 4.28 -7.60 6.79
CA MET A 41 4.89 -6.54 6.00
C MET A 41 5.92 -5.79 6.85
N LEU A 42 7.12 -5.58 6.32
CA LEU A 42 8.03 -4.56 6.85
C LEU A 42 7.78 -3.25 6.11
N VAL A 43 7.37 -2.22 6.85
CA VAL A 43 7.33 -0.82 6.39
C VAL A 43 8.74 -0.20 6.46
N PRO A 44 8.98 0.97 5.85
CA PRO A 44 10.26 1.66 6.00
C PRO A 44 10.66 1.84 7.47
N ARG A 45 11.89 1.45 7.79
CA ARG A 45 12.46 1.50 9.15
C ARG A 45 13.53 2.58 9.21
N MET A 46 13.51 3.41 10.23
CA MET A 46 14.41 4.55 10.34
C MET A 46 14.59 5.02 11.79
N THR A 47 15.64 5.81 12.05
CA THR A 47 15.83 6.47 13.34
C THR A 47 14.87 7.64 13.54
N GLU A 48 14.72 8.11 14.77
CA GLU A 48 13.96 9.31 15.13
C GLU A 48 14.45 10.54 14.36
N THR A 49 15.76 10.69 14.24
CA THR A 49 16.39 11.77 13.46
C THR A 49 16.01 11.66 11.98
N GLN A 50 16.04 10.46 11.40
CA GLN A 50 15.67 10.24 9.99
C GLN A 50 14.18 10.50 9.75
N LYS A 51 13.29 10.04 10.65
CA LYS A 51 11.85 10.31 10.61
C LYS A 51 11.58 11.83 10.64
N SER A 52 12.26 12.53 11.55
CA SER A 52 12.12 13.98 11.71
C SER A 52 12.71 14.78 10.55
N ALA A 53 13.63 14.18 9.78
CA ALA A 53 14.23 14.79 8.59
C ALA A 53 13.38 14.63 7.31
N ILE A 54 12.27 13.89 7.35
CA ILE A 54 11.35 13.79 6.20
C ILE A 54 10.70 15.14 5.98
N SER A 55 10.97 15.76 4.83
CA SER A 55 10.35 17.03 4.43
C SER A 55 8.93 16.79 3.89
N SER A 56 7.99 17.61 4.35
CA SER A 56 6.57 17.58 3.91
C SER A 56 5.97 16.15 3.85
N PRO A 57 5.99 15.37 4.94
CA PRO A 57 5.47 14.01 4.93
C PRO A 57 3.98 14.00 4.55
N ALA A 58 3.59 13.02 3.74
CA ALA A 58 2.20 12.83 3.36
C ALA A 58 1.35 12.40 4.57
N THR A 59 0.12 12.88 4.69
CA THR A 59 -0.84 12.38 5.67
C THR A 59 -1.07 10.88 5.47
N GLY A 60 -0.97 10.10 6.54
CA GLY A 60 -1.06 8.65 6.54
C GLY A 60 0.25 7.93 6.21
N LEU A 61 1.37 8.63 6.03
CA LEU A 61 2.68 8.01 5.82
C LEU A 61 3.05 7.14 7.04
N LEU A 62 3.14 5.83 6.84
CA LEU A 62 3.44 4.84 7.89
C LEU A 62 4.92 4.42 7.85
N ILE A 63 5.58 4.47 8.99
CA ILE A 63 6.98 4.04 9.19
C ILE A 63 7.13 3.29 10.51
N TYR A 64 8.27 2.64 10.71
CA TYR A 64 8.66 2.08 12.01
C TYR A 64 9.96 2.74 12.50
N GLN A 65 9.90 3.37 13.68
CA GLN A 65 11.06 4.01 14.30
C GLN A 65 11.89 3.00 15.09
N THR A 66 13.20 2.98 14.86
CA THR A 66 14.12 1.96 15.41
C THR A 66 14.89 2.37 16.66
N ASP A 67 14.86 3.64 17.04
CA ASP A 67 15.48 4.19 18.26
C ASP A 67 14.56 5.23 18.94
N GLY A 68 15.04 5.88 20.01
CA GLY A 68 14.22 6.78 20.82
C GLY A 68 13.00 6.07 21.41
N THR A 69 11.81 6.65 21.24
CA THR A 69 10.56 5.92 21.48
C THR A 69 10.26 5.02 20.29
N THR A 70 10.68 3.76 20.37
CA THR A 70 10.52 2.80 19.26
C THR A 70 9.06 2.45 19.02
N GLY A 71 8.65 2.31 17.76
CA GLY A 71 7.30 1.88 17.43
C GLY A 71 6.88 2.24 16.01
N PHE A 72 5.65 1.87 15.67
CA PHE A 72 5.00 2.37 14.46
C PHE A 72 4.62 3.82 14.64
N TYR A 73 4.86 4.62 13.60
CA TYR A 73 4.42 6.00 13.52
C TYR A 73 3.68 6.22 12.21
N TYR A 74 2.61 7.02 12.27
CA TYR A 74 2.02 7.59 11.08
C TYR A 74 1.95 9.11 11.17
N TYR A 75 2.07 9.79 10.03
CA TYR A 75 1.96 11.24 9.99
C TYR A 75 0.49 11.67 9.87
N THR A 76 0.01 12.50 10.80
CA THR A 76 -1.40 12.96 10.83
C THR A 76 -1.70 14.10 9.84
N GLY A 77 -0.68 14.62 9.16
CA GLY A 77 -0.74 15.88 8.42
C GLY A 77 -0.14 17.06 9.22
N SER A 78 0.03 16.90 10.53
CA SER A 78 0.61 17.94 11.40
C SER A 78 1.67 17.42 12.38
N ALA A 79 1.58 16.14 12.77
CA ALA A 79 2.52 15.54 13.71
C ALA A 79 2.69 14.04 13.44
N TRP A 80 3.77 13.48 13.96
CA TRP A 80 3.96 12.03 14.07
C TRP A 80 3.23 11.51 15.31
N THR A 81 2.48 10.43 15.16
CA THR A 81 1.78 9.72 16.26
C THR A 81 2.08 8.24 16.19
#